data_AF-A0A524DM97-F1
#
_entry.id   AF-A0A524DM97-F1
#
_cell.length_a   1.000
_cell.length_b   1.000
_cell.length_c   1.000
_cell.angle_alpha   90.00
_cell.angle_beta   90.00
_cell.angle_gamma   90.00
#
_symmetry.space_group_name_H-M   'P 1'
#
loop_
_entity.id
_entity.type
_entity.pdbx_description
1 polymer ?
#
loop_
_entity_poly.entity_id
_entity_poly.type
_entity_poly.pdbx_seq_one_letter_code
_entity_poly.pdbx_strand_id
1 'polypeptide(L)'
;MTREVDNNTYLKYLLHSLNVDDLKEICRNYNIRGYSRLKKAELIDFITDSLAEEEIADLIKKKELEIISNEIELAIKKINSEDREKIESIKIVNEKKHEVEILFKGFNWENTFFLSINPENIDNPLRDCDCRVGANMGFCSHFWVTFIFSLKQGYFKLSDWTLTNLPDDFEEKIKSIKITSPTTTGEKSSELSLIDKDSPHFKLLQHNRVTIYEGEITEIAEKESDFQGNITIYYLVTVKDAKMGPQLKKSSDKKEEDLFTVDKVLLRLSDNAYDKANVDVGDNITCNGGVDQDSFLGVMLKRVTKFKKLKS
;
A
#
# COMPACT_ATOMS: atom_id res chain seq x y z
N MET A 1 23.06 -11.51 11.76
CA MET A 1 22.97 -10.04 11.58
C MET A 1 23.66 -9.39 12.77
N THR A 2 24.63 -8.51 12.54
CA THR A 2 25.28 -7.70 13.58
C THR A 2 24.79 -6.26 13.41
N ARG A 3 23.65 -5.96 14.03
CA ARG A 3 23.09 -4.60 14.07
C ARG A 3 23.92 -3.74 15.04
N GLU A 4 24.26 -2.52 14.64
CA GLU A 4 25.00 -1.58 15.50
C GLU A 4 24.11 -0.87 16.52
N VAL A 5 22.85 -0.59 16.16
CA VAL A 5 21.85 -0.02 17.07
C VAL A 5 21.56 -1.00 18.21
N ASP A 6 21.65 -0.49 19.45
CA ASP A 6 21.39 -1.29 20.64
C ASP A 6 19.94 -1.81 20.66
N ASN A 7 19.74 -2.94 21.34
CA ASN A 7 18.46 -3.63 21.34
C ASN A 7 17.32 -2.79 21.93
N ASN A 8 17.59 -1.92 22.90
CA ASN A 8 16.54 -1.10 23.52
C ASN A 8 16.06 -0.04 22.51
N THR A 9 16.99 0.72 21.94
CA THR A 9 16.69 1.71 20.89
C THR A 9 15.99 1.06 19.70
N TYR A 10 16.50 -0.09 19.24
CA TYR A 10 15.92 -0.81 18.13
C TYR A 10 14.50 -1.32 18.42
N LEU A 11 14.26 -1.85 19.62
CA LEU A 11 12.94 -2.28 20.03
C LEU A 11 11.95 -1.11 19.98
N LYS A 12 12.34 0.09 20.41
CA LYS A 12 11.47 1.28 20.28
C LYS A 12 11.07 1.55 18.84
N TYR A 13 12.00 1.44 17.88
CA TYR A 13 11.68 1.60 16.45
C TYR A 13 10.60 0.61 15.99
N LEU A 14 10.70 -0.66 16.38
CA LEU A 14 9.69 -1.67 16.07
C LEU A 14 8.34 -1.36 16.74
N LEU A 15 8.35 -1.05 18.03
CA LEU A 15 7.12 -0.81 18.80
C LEU A 15 6.36 0.43 18.31
N HIS A 16 7.04 1.43 17.75
CA HIS A 16 6.37 2.57 17.14
C HIS A 16 5.52 2.21 15.91
N SER A 17 5.79 1.11 15.22
CA SER A 17 4.96 0.63 14.10
C SER A 17 3.68 -0.08 14.58
N LEU A 18 3.64 -0.55 15.83
CA LEU A 18 2.48 -1.28 16.39
C LEU A 18 1.32 -0.38 16.83
N ASN A 19 0.10 -0.92 16.87
CA ASN A 19 -1.05 -0.23 17.46
C ASN A 19 -1.11 -0.44 18.99
N VAL A 20 -2.03 0.25 19.69
CA VAL A 20 -2.12 0.17 21.16
C VAL A 20 -2.50 -1.22 21.65
N ASP A 21 -3.33 -1.95 20.90
CA ASP A 21 -3.78 -3.28 21.30
C ASP A 21 -2.66 -4.31 21.16
N ASP A 22 -1.85 -4.22 20.11
CA ASP A 22 -0.65 -5.05 19.93
C ASP A 22 0.35 -4.82 21.07
N LEU A 23 0.59 -3.56 21.44
CA LEU A 23 1.47 -3.21 22.56
C LEU A 23 0.94 -3.76 23.89
N LYS A 24 -0.37 -3.68 24.12
CA LYS A 24 -1.01 -4.29 25.31
C LYS A 24 -0.89 -5.80 25.29
N GLU A 25 -0.93 -6.43 24.13
CA GLU A 25 -0.71 -7.87 23.99
C GLU A 25 0.71 -8.25 24.38
N ILE A 26 1.72 -7.48 23.96
CA ILE A 26 3.11 -7.66 24.41
C ILE A 26 3.17 -7.58 25.94
N CYS A 27 2.56 -6.57 26.57
CA CYS A 27 2.53 -6.51 28.03
C CYS A 27 1.91 -7.76 28.69
N ARG A 28 0.85 -8.34 28.10
CA ARG A 28 0.26 -9.59 28.60
C ARG A 28 1.22 -10.77 28.47
N ASN A 29 1.86 -10.91 27.30
CA ASN A 29 2.75 -12.02 26.99
C ASN A 29 3.98 -12.07 27.89
N TYR A 30 4.46 -10.90 28.33
CA TYR A 30 5.60 -10.76 29.26
C TYR A 30 5.17 -10.51 30.71
N ASN A 31 3.89 -10.71 31.05
CA ASN A 31 3.35 -10.53 32.41
C ASN A 31 3.60 -9.14 33.04
N ILE A 32 3.79 -8.11 32.22
CA ILE A 32 3.92 -6.71 32.66
C ILE A 32 2.58 -6.25 33.23
N ARG A 33 2.57 -5.55 34.37
CA ARG A 33 1.33 -5.06 35.03
C ARG A 33 1.31 -3.54 35.09
N GLY A 34 0.11 -2.94 35.25
CA GLY A 34 -0.04 -1.49 35.44
C GLY A 34 -0.15 -0.65 34.15
N TYR A 35 -0.16 -1.28 32.98
CA TYR A 35 -0.14 -0.59 31.68
C TYR A 35 -1.51 -0.10 31.17
N SER A 36 -2.61 -0.42 31.84
CA SER A 36 -3.98 -0.29 31.28
C SER A 36 -4.40 1.14 30.94
N ARG A 37 -3.83 2.14 31.63
CA ARG A 37 -4.14 3.57 31.46
C ARG A 37 -3.14 4.31 30.56
N LEU A 38 -2.06 3.64 30.15
CA LEU A 38 -0.98 4.26 29.38
C LEU A 38 -1.38 4.48 27.93
N LYS A 39 -0.97 5.61 27.38
CA LYS A 39 -1.09 5.93 25.94
C LYS A 39 0.06 5.29 25.17
N LYS A 40 -0.03 5.27 23.83
CA LYS A 40 0.95 4.58 22.96
C LYS A 40 2.42 4.89 23.31
N ALA A 41 2.79 6.17 23.38
CA ALA A 41 4.18 6.55 23.68
C ALA A 41 4.63 6.07 25.08
N GLU A 42 3.81 6.34 26.10
CA GLU A 42 4.06 5.90 27.49
C GLU A 42 4.13 4.36 27.59
N LEU A 43 3.34 3.66 26.80
CA LEU A 43 3.30 2.20 26.78
C LEU A 43 4.57 1.61 26.16
N ILE A 44 5.13 2.25 25.13
CA ILE A 44 6.39 1.85 24.52
C ILE A 44 7.53 2.00 25.53
N ASP A 45 7.64 3.17 26.16
CA ASP A 45 8.66 3.41 27.18
C ASP A 45 8.50 2.44 28.36
N PHE A 46 7.26 2.22 28.80
CA PHE A 46 6.97 1.29 29.89
C PHE A 46 7.34 -0.16 29.56
N ILE A 47 7.13 -0.62 28.32
CA ILE A 47 7.57 -1.94 27.88
C ILE A 47 9.09 -2.01 27.93
N THR A 48 9.79 -1.03 27.37
CA THR A 48 11.26 -1.05 27.33
C THR A 48 11.90 -0.96 28.71
N ASP A 49 11.27 -0.25 29.66
CA ASP A 49 11.77 -0.10 31.02
C ASP A 49 11.47 -1.32 31.90
N SER A 50 10.47 -2.13 31.52
CA SER A 50 10.02 -3.29 32.31
C SER A 50 10.70 -4.60 31.92
N LEU A 51 11.26 -4.70 30.71
CA LEU A 51 11.86 -5.92 30.20
C LEU A 51 13.36 -6.00 30.51
N ALA A 52 13.83 -7.18 30.89
CA ALA A 52 15.26 -7.47 30.97
C ALA A 52 15.88 -7.57 29.56
N GLU A 53 17.21 -7.48 29.45
CA GLU A 53 17.92 -7.48 28.17
C GLU A 53 17.64 -8.75 27.34
N GLU A 54 17.60 -9.91 28.00
CA GLU A 54 17.25 -11.19 27.39
C GLU A 54 15.80 -11.24 26.88
N GLU A 55 14.87 -10.58 27.56
CA GLU A 55 13.47 -10.50 27.16
C GLU A 55 13.27 -9.54 25.98
N ILE A 56 14.02 -8.43 25.96
CA ILE A 56 14.08 -7.51 24.80
C ILE A 56 14.58 -8.27 23.57
N ALA A 57 15.68 -9.03 23.70
CA ALA A 57 16.23 -9.81 22.60
C ALA A 57 15.24 -10.88 22.08
N ASP A 58 14.56 -11.58 23.00
CA ASP A 58 13.52 -12.55 22.66
C ASP A 58 12.31 -11.91 21.96
N LEU A 59 11.87 -10.73 22.43
CA LEU A 59 10.78 -9.98 21.83
C LEU A 59 11.11 -9.55 20.40
N ILE A 60 12.30 -8.98 20.19
CA ILE A 60 12.78 -8.61 18.84
C ILE A 60 12.74 -9.84 17.94
N LYS A 61 13.34 -10.95 18.37
CA LYS A 61 13.40 -12.19 17.59
C LYS A 61 12.01 -12.71 17.20
N LYS A 62 11.02 -12.59 18.08
CA LYS A 62 9.65 -13.07 17.85
C LYS A 62 8.83 -12.15 16.94
N LYS A 63 9.03 -10.83 17.02
CA LYS A 63 8.12 -9.84 16.43
C LYS A 63 8.68 -9.05 15.26
N GLU A 64 10.01 -8.96 15.11
CA GLU A 64 10.65 -8.15 14.07
C GLU A 64 10.10 -8.48 12.67
N LEU A 65 10.19 -9.73 12.23
CA LEU A 65 9.75 -10.11 10.89
C LEU A 65 8.27 -9.84 10.63
N GLU A 66 7.40 -10.07 11.63
CA GLU A 66 5.96 -9.79 11.53
C GLU A 66 5.71 -8.30 11.31
N ILE A 67 6.31 -7.44 12.14
CA ILE A 67 6.16 -5.98 12.09
C ILE A 67 6.68 -5.44 10.76
N ILE A 68 7.90 -5.84 10.39
CA ILE A 68 8.58 -5.35 9.19
C ILE A 68 7.83 -5.80 7.93
N SER A 69 7.37 -7.05 7.88
CA SER A 69 6.58 -7.55 6.74
C SER A 69 5.28 -6.77 6.57
N ASN A 70 4.54 -6.49 7.65
CA ASN A 70 3.30 -5.73 7.58
C ASN A 70 3.51 -4.32 7.01
N GLU A 71 4.56 -3.63 7.43
CA GLU A 71 4.86 -2.27 6.95
C GLU A 71 5.38 -2.24 5.50
N ILE A 72 6.09 -3.28 5.07
CA ILE A 72 6.48 -3.49 3.67
C ILE A 72 5.24 -3.73 2.79
N GLU A 73 4.30 -4.57 3.23
CA GLU A 73 3.05 -4.80 2.49
C GLU A 73 2.24 -3.50 2.32
N LEU A 74 2.17 -2.68 3.37
CA LEU A 74 1.54 -1.36 3.29
C LEU A 74 2.28 -0.42 2.31
N ALA A 75 3.61 -0.47 2.28
CA ALA A 75 4.41 0.29 1.33
C ALA A 75 4.15 -0.12 -0.12
N ILE A 76 4.07 -1.43 -0.40
CA ILE A 76 3.73 -1.96 -1.73
C ILE A 76 2.32 -1.51 -2.13
N LYS A 77 1.34 -1.57 -1.22
CA LYS A 77 -0.02 -1.04 -1.48
C LYS A 77 -0.01 0.44 -1.84
N LYS A 78 0.82 1.26 -1.18
CA LYS A 78 1.00 2.68 -1.53
C LYS A 78 1.56 2.87 -2.93
N ILE A 79 2.58 2.09 -3.30
CA ILE A 79 3.18 2.07 -4.65
C ILE A 79 2.12 1.68 -5.70
N ASN A 80 1.27 0.72 -5.36
CA ASN A 80 0.22 0.21 -6.24
C ASN A 80 -1.08 1.03 -6.24
N SER A 81 -1.11 2.16 -5.51
CA SER A 81 -2.32 3.01 -5.36
C SER A 81 -3.52 2.27 -4.76
N GLU A 82 -3.25 1.25 -3.94
CA GLU A 82 -4.23 0.47 -3.18
C GLU A 82 -4.45 1.01 -1.76
N ASP A 83 -3.65 1.99 -1.35
CA ASP A 83 -3.81 2.71 -0.09
C ASP A 83 -4.52 4.06 -0.28
N ARG A 84 -5.11 4.59 0.80
CA ARG A 84 -5.81 5.90 0.79
C ARG A 84 -4.85 7.06 0.57
N GLU A 85 -3.60 6.87 0.93
CA GLU A 85 -2.54 7.84 0.74
C GLU A 85 -1.56 7.34 -0.33
N LYS A 86 -1.24 8.24 -1.26
CA LYS A 86 -0.48 7.93 -2.47
C LYS A 86 0.83 8.70 -2.51
N ILE A 87 1.74 8.24 -3.35
CA ILE A 87 2.95 8.99 -3.71
C ILE A 87 2.52 10.13 -4.65
N GLU A 88 2.64 11.37 -4.20
CA GLU A 88 2.36 12.57 -5.02
C GLU A 88 3.61 12.96 -5.81
N SER A 89 4.78 12.98 -5.18
CA SER A 89 6.04 13.29 -5.86
C SER A 89 7.25 12.64 -5.17
N ILE A 90 8.30 12.39 -5.95
CA ILE A 90 9.59 11.91 -5.48
C ILE A 90 10.68 12.88 -5.95
N LYS A 91 11.53 13.30 -5.02
CA LYS A 91 12.63 14.23 -5.24
C LYS A 91 13.94 13.68 -4.70
N ILE A 92 14.96 13.65 -5.55
CA ILE A 92 16.34 13.46 -5.11
C ILE A 92 16.84 14.83 -4.63
N VAL A 93 16.97 15.00 -3.32
CA VAL A 93 17.40 16.27 -2.70
C VAL A 93 18.90 16.46 -2.87
N ASN A 94 19.67 15.39 -2.73
CA ASN A 94 21.11 15.39 -2.91
C ASN A 94 21.60 14.02 -3.40
N GLU A 95 21.95 13.95 -4.68
CA GLU A 95 22.41 12.71 -5.31
C GLU A 95 23.71 12.18 -4.69
N LYS A 96 24.63 13.04 -4.24
CA LYS A 96 25.91 12.59 -3.67
C LYS A 96 25.78 11.98 -2.28
N LYS A 97 24.78 12.44 -1.53
CA LYS A 97 24.47 11.95 -0.18
C LYS A 97 23.33 10.93 -0.16
N HIS A 98 22.83 10.56 -1.34
CA HIS A 98 21.69 9.67 -1.51
C HIS A 98 20.44 10.15 -0.76
N GLU A 99 20.22 11.47 -0.70
CA GLU A 99 19.09 12.08 0.01
C GLU A 99 17.85 12.10 -0.90
N VAL A 100 16.76 11.52 -0.41
CA VAL A 100 15.48 11.39 -1.11
C VAL A 100 14.38 11.96 -0.22
N GLU A 101 13.48 12.71 -0.84
CA GLU A 101 12.26 13.21 -0.24
C GLU A 101 11.06 12.73 -1.05
N ILE A 102 10.04 12.19 -0.38
CA ILE A 102 8.80 11.75 -1.00
C ILE A 102 7.63 12.47 -0.32
N LEU A 103 6.81 13.11 -1.14
CA LEU A 103 5.55 13.68 -0.70
C LEU A 103 4.44 12.64 -0.88
N PHE A 104 3.72 12.37 0.19
CA PHE A 104 2.55 11.51 0.21
C PHE A 104 1.30 12.35 0.40
N LYS A 105 0.23 11.99 -0.30
CA LYS A 105 -1.03 12.73 -0.27
C LYS A 105 -2.21 11.79 -0.02
N GLY A 106 -2.93 12.07 1.06
CA GLY A 106 -4.24 11.50 1.35
C GLY A 106 -5.38 12.41 0.92
N PHE A 107 -6.58 12.14 1.43
CA PHE A 107 -7.77 12.93 1.07
C PHE A 107 -7.71 14.38 1.57
N ASN A 108 -7.28 14.58 2.83
CA ASN A 108 -7.23 15.88 3.51
C ASN A 108 -5.91 16.11 4.27
N TRP A 109 -4.87 15.33 3.96
CA TRP A 109 -3.58 15.44 4.63
C TRP A 109 -2.45 15.13 3.65
N GLU A 110 -1.27 15.62 3.99
CA GLU A 110 -0.02 15.35 3.28
C GLU A 110 1.03 14.94 4.32
N ASN A 111 1.92 14.03 3.95
CA ASN A 111 3.06 13.62 4.76
C ASN A 111 4.32 13.69 3.90
N THR A 112 5.38 14.28 4.43
CA THR A 112 6.70 14.23 3.81
C THR A 112 7.53 13.14 4.48
N PHE A 113 8.31 12.40 3.70
CA PHE A 113 9.33 11.49 4.21
C PHE A 113 10.67 11.83 3.60
N PHE A 114 11.69 11.96 4.46
CA PHE A 114 13.07 12.12 4.08
C PHE A 114 13.86 10.86 4.44
N LEU A 115 14.74 10.41 3.52
CA LEU A 115 15.67 9.31 3.76
C LEU A 115 17.03 9.60 3.14
N SER A 116 18.09 9.24 3.86
CA SER A 116 19.44 9.10 3.29
C SER A 116 20.04 7.78 3.73
N ILE A 117 20.32 6.92 2.74
CA ILE A 117 21.05 5.65 2.93
C ILE A 117 22.33 5.71 2.10
N ASN A 118 23.45 5.63 2.78
CA ASN A 118 24.79 5.59 2.18
C ASN A 118 25.72 4.73 3.06
N PRO A 119 26.95 4.43 2.61
CA PRO A 119 27.85 3.57 3.38
C PRO A 119 28.19 4.06 4.78
N GLU A 120 28.01 5.35 5.09
CA GLU A 120 28.32 5.94 6.40
C GLU A 120 27.18 5.79 7.42
N ASN A 121 25.96 5.46 6.97
CA ASN A 121 24.78 5.40 7.83
C ASN A 121 23.81 4.24 7.52
N ILE A 122 24.25 3.23 6.75
CA ILE A 122 23.39 2.12 6.32
C ILE A 122 22.86 1.27 7.48
N ASP A 123 23.61 1.24 8.58
CA ASP A 123 23.28 0.58 9.84
C ASP A 123 22.24 1.34 10.68
N ASN A 124 22.12 2.66 10.48
CA ASN A 124 21.05 3.49 11.03
C ASN A 124 20.80 4.74 10.17
N PRO A 125 19.98 4.62 9.11
CA PRO A 125 19.80 5.68 8.13
C PRO A 125 19.23 6.96 8.74
N LEU A 126 19.71 8.10 8.23
CA LEU A 126 19.10 9.39 8.49
C LEU A 126 17.71 9.40 7.87
N ARG A 127 16.70 9.66 8.69
CA ARG A 127 15.31 9.63 8.27
C ARG A 127 14.49 10.63 9.08
N ASP A 128 13.46 11.17 8.44
CA ASP A 128 12.47 12.04 9.08
C ASP A 128 11.13 11.87 8.39
N CYS A 129 10.03 11.97 9.15
CA CYS A 129 8.69 11.85 8.60
C CYS A 129 7.66 12.59 9.43
N ASP A 130 6.73 13.24 8.76
CA ASP A 130 5.60 13.92 9.39
C ASP A 130 4.56 12.95 9.98
N CYS A 131 4.59 11.67 9.59
CA CYS A 131 3.62 10.69 10.06
C CYS A 131 3.92 10.28 11.51
N ARG A 132 2.86 9.95 12.27
CA ARG A 132 2.96 9.62 13.71
C ARG A 132 4.00 8.54 14.02
N VAL A 133 4.20 7.57 13.14
CA VAL A 133 5.15 6.47 13.34
C VAL A 133 6.58 6.93 13.03
N GLY A 134 6.79 7.51 11.85
CA GLY A 134 8.12 7.92 11.39
C GLY A 134 8.69 9.12 12.16
N ALA A 135 7.84 10.05 12.65
CA ALA A 135 8.24 11.15 13.54
C ALA A 135 8.89 10.66 14.86
N ASN A 136 8.67 9.38 15.21
CA ASN A 136 9.28 8.72 16.37
C ASN A 136 10.27 7.63 15.94
N MET A 137 10.88 7.77 14.76
CA MET A 137 11.89 6.87 14.19
C MET A 137 11.42 5.43 13.90
N GLY A 138 10.11 5.17 14.00
CA GLY A 138 9.53 3.86 13.69
C GLY A 138 9.55 3.51 12.21
N PHE A 139 9.50 2.22 11.90
CA PHE A 139 9.49 1.72 10.53
C PHE A 139 8.10 1.83 9.92
N CYS A 140 7.71 3.03 9.47
CA CYS A 140 6.45 3.23 8.77
C CYS A 140 6.52 2.77 7.31
N SER A 141 5.37 2.53 6.69
CA SER A 141 5.28 2.28 5.24
C SER A 141 5.94 3.36 4.38
N HIS A 142 5.99 4.64 4.81
CA HIS A 142 6.73 5.70 4.10
C HIS A 142 8.24 5.46 4.04
N PHE A 143 8.81 4.97 5.15
CA PHE A 143 10.21 4.55 5.20
C PHE A 143 10.46 3.46 4.17
N TRP A 144 9.59 2.44 4.11
CA TRP A 144 9.75 1.33 3.18
C TRP A 144 9.54 1.70 1.71
N VAL A 145 8.62 2.61 1.38
CA VAL A 145 8.51 3.16 0.02
C VAL A 145 9.84 3.81 -0.40
N THR A 146 10.42 4.61 0.49
CA THR A 146 11.65 5.36 0.20
C THR A 146 12.90 4.46 0.22
N PHE A 147 12.89 3.41 1.04
CA PHE A 147 13.88 2.34 1.05
C PHE A 147 13.89 1.59 -0.29
N ILE A 148 12.71 1.16 -0.77
CA ILE A 148 12.56 0.49 -2.07
C ILE A 148 13.03 1.41 -3.18
N PHE A 149 12.63 2.69 -3.17
CA PHE A 149 13.12 3.67 -4.13
C PHE A 149 14.66 3.76 -4.13
N SER A 150 15.27 3.92 -2.95
CA SER A 150 16.73 4.07 -2.82
C SER A 150 17.49 2.82 -3.28
N LEU A 151 16.94 1.63 -2.99
CA LEU A 151 17.47 0.36 -3.48
C LEU A 151 17.38 0.26 -5.02
N LYS A 152 16.24 0.65 -5.61
CA LYS A 152 16.03 0.64 -7.07
C LYS A 152 16.87 1.69 -7.79
N GLN A 153 17.15 2.82 -7.12
CA GLN A 153 18.05 3.86 -7.61
C GLN A 153 19.53 3.43 -7.55
N GLY A 154 19.85 2.38 -6.79
CA GLY A 154 21.20 1.82 -6.65
C GLY A 154 22.05 2.51 -5.59
N TYR A 155 21.44 3.19 -4.61
CA TYR A 155 22.15 3.88 -3.54
C TYR A 155 22.80 2.94 -2.51
N PHE A 156 22.33 1.70 -2.43
CA PHE A 156 22.93 0.63 -1.64
C PHE A 156 22.55 -0.73 -2.22
N LYS A 157 23.22 -1.81 -1.79
CA LYS A 157 22.81 -3.19 -2.09
C LYS A 157 22.11 -3.79 -0.89
N LEU A 158 21.17 -4.69 -1.14
CA LEU A 158 20.45 -5.37 -0.06
C LEU A 158 21.38 -6.16 0.86
N SER A 159 22.48 -6.71 0.31
CA SER A 159 23.52 -7.40 1.08
C SER A 159 24.21 -6.52 2.14
N ASP A 160 24.15 -5.21 1.96
CA ASP A 160 24.80 -4.23 2.82
C ASP A 160 23.86 -3.79 3.96
N TRP A 161 22.57 -4.18 3.90
CA TRP A 161 21.56 -3.84 4.90
C TRP A 161 21.73 -4.64 6.19
N THR A 162 21.83 -3.94 7.33
CA THR A 162 22.10 -4.57 8.64
C THR A 162 21.15 -4.15 9.75
N LEU A 163 20.31 -3.13 9.55
CA LEU A 163 19.45 -2.59 10.61
C LEU A 163 18.27 -3.52 10.94
N THR A 164 17.65 -4.17 9.95
CA THR A 164 16.48 -5.04 10.16
C THR A 164 16.58 -6.31 9.35
N ASN A 165 16.02 -7.40 9.87
CA ASN A 165 15.70 -8.58 9.09
C ASN A 165 14.56 -8.25 8.10
N LEU A 166 14.70 -8.74 6.88
CA LEU A 166 13.69 -8.63 5.83
C LEU A 166 13.07 -10.01 5.59
N PRO A 167 11.81 -10.09 5.14
CA PRO A 167 11.22 -11.37 4.79
C PRO A 167 11.96 -11.98 3.59
N ASP A 168 12.09 -13.31 3.56
CA ASP A 168 12.84 -14.03 2.53
C ASP A 168 12.33 -13.78 1.10
N ASP A 169 11.05 -13.41 0.96
CA ASP A 169 10.40 -13.10 -0.31
C ASP A 169 10.50 -11.61 -0.73
N PHE A 170 11.22 -10.77 0.04
CA PHE A 170 11.30 -9.33 -0.19
C PHE A 170 11.76 -8.95 -1.60
N GLU A 171 12.85 -9.56 -2.09
CA GLU A 171 13.39 -9.24 -3.41
C GLU A 171 12.41 -9.56 -4.54
N GLU A 172 11.71 -10.71 -4.44
CA GLU A 172 10.70 -11.11 -5.42
C GLU A 172 9.49 -10.17 -5.38
N LYS A 173 9.04 -9.75 -4.18
CA LYS A 173 7.93 -8.78 -4.03
C LYS A 173 8.17 -7.46 -4.72
N ILE A 174 9.41 -6.96 -4.71
CA ILE A 174 9.73 -5.65 -5.28
C ILE A 174 10.28 -5.74 -6.71
N LYS A 175 10.41 -6.94 -7.29
CA LYS A 175 11.10 -7.18 -8.56
C LYS A 175 10.52 -6.40 -9.73
N SER A 176 9.20 -6.36 -9.82
CA SER A 176 8.41 -5.68 -10.85
C SER A 176 8.40 -4.16 -10.72
N ILE A 177 8.75 -3.65 -9.52
CA ILE A 177 8.79 -2.22 -9.20
C ILE A 177 9.99 -1.56 -9.89
N LYS A 178 9.73 -0.46 -10.62
CA LYS A 178 10.71 0.31 -11.39
C LYS A 178 10.55 1.81 -11.15
N ILE A 179 11.66 2.53 -11.23
CA ILE A 179 11.66 3.99 -11.30
C ILE A 179 11.41 4.39 -12.75
N THR A 180 10.48 5.33 -12.95
CA THR A 180 10.19 5.91 -14.26
C THR A 180 10.30 7.41 -14.24
N SER A 181 10.76 7.97 -15.36
CA SER A 181 10.79 9.41 -15.63
C SER A 181 9.89 9.67 -16.85
N PRO A 182 9.07 10.74 -16.87
CA PRO A 182 8.29 11.07 -18.04
C PRO A 182 9.21 11.38 -19.23
N THR A 183 9.08 10.59 -20.30
CA THR A 183 9.69 10.91 -21.60
C THR A 183 8.93 12.07 -22.24
N THR A 184 9.65 13.18 -22.44
CA THR A 184 9.21 14.43 -23.06
C THR A 184 8.16 14.30 -24.17
N THR A 185 6.98 14.88 -23.96
CA THR A 185 6.35 15.90 -24.82
C THR A 185 5.11 16.48 -24.12
N GLY A 186 5.20 17.73 -23.63
CA GLY A 186 4.03 18.60 -23.49
C GLY A 186 3.64 19.11 -22.10
N GLU A 187 4.05 18.49 -20.99
CA GLU A 187 3.71 18.97 -19.64
C GLU A 187 4.95 19.05 -18.73
N LYS A 188 5.03 20.14 -17.95
CA LYS A 188 6.17 20.54 -17.11
C LYS A 188 6.24 19.76 -15.79
N SER A 189 6.34 18.44 -15.82
CA SER A 189 6.84 17.75 -14.62
C SER A 189 7.89 16.72 -14.99
N SER A 190 9.12 16.95 -14.53
CA SER A 190 10.23 16.00 -14.57
C SER A 190 10.16 15.09 -13.34
N GLU A 191 8.96 14.66 -12.96
CA GLU A 191 8.73 14.00 -11.68
C GLU A 191 9.06 12.52 -11.79
N LEU A 192 9.91 12.05 -10.87
CA LEU A 192 10.20 10.64 -10.72
C LEU A 192 8.97 9.93 -10.16
N SER A 193 8.72 8.73 -10.66
CA SER A 193 7.64 7.87 -10.19
C SER A 193 8.17 6.47 -9.88
N LEU A 194 7.52 5.80 -8.94
CA LEU A 194 7.80 4.42 -8.56
C LEU A 194 6.58 3.57 -8.93
N ILE A 195 6.77 2.65 -9.88
CA ILE A 195 5.67 1.92 -10.53
C ILE A 195 5.93 0.43 -10.49
N ASP A 196 4.96 -0.34 -10.02
CA ASP A 196 4.89 -1.78 -10.22
C ASP A 196 4.22 -2.10 -11.55
N LYS A 197 4.99 -2.57 -12.54
CA LYS A 197 4.43 -2.87 -13.87
C LYS A 197 3.59 -4.13 -13.93
N ASP A 198 3.79 -5.03 -12.98
CA ASP A 198 3.10 -6.32 -12.95
C ASP A 198 1.83 -6.25 -12.11
N SER A 199 1.68 -5.22 -11.27
CA SER A 199 0.46 -4.93 -10.53
C SER A 199 -0.76 -4.88 -11.45
N PRO A 200 -1.82 -5.66 -11.15
CA PRO A 200 -3.09 -5.58 -11.86
C PRO A 200 -3.69 -4.17 -11.88
N HIS A 201 -3.48 -3.39 -10.82
CA HIS A 201 -3.93 -2.01 -10.70
C HIS A 201 -3.20 -1.09 -11.66
N PHE A 202 -1.89 -1.27 -11.85
CA PHE A 202 -1.14 -0.50 -12.83
C PHE A 202 -1.67 -0.75 -14.25
N LYS A 203 -1.89 -2.00 -14.63
CA LYS A 203 -2.50 -2.35 -15.94
C LYS A 203 -3.88 -1.74 -16.10
N LEU A 204 -4.68 -1.76 -15.03
CA LEU A 204 -6.01 -1.15 -15.03
C LEU A 204 -5.94 0.37 -15.25
N LEU A 205 -5.04 1.06 -14.56
CA LEU A 205 -4.84 2.52 -14.64
C LEU A 205 -4.29 3.00 -15.99
N GLN A 206 -3.73 2.11 -16.83
CA GLN A 206 -3.35 2.45 -18.21
C GLN A 206 -4.54 2.70 -19.14
N HIS A 207 -5.75 2.39 -18.69
CA HIS A 207 -6.95 2.46 -19.52
C HIS A 207 -7.99 3.40 -18.91
N ASN A 208 -8.50 4.34 -19.71
CA ASN A 208 -9.63 5.17 -19.28
C ASN A 208 -10.92 4.35 -19.09
N ARG A 209 -11.09 3.30 -19.91
CA ARG A 209 -12.25 2.41 -19.88
C ARG A 209 -11.84 0.99 -20.23
N VAL A 210 -12.44 0.03 -19.54
CA VAL A 210 -12.15 -1.40 -19.66
C VAL A 210 -13.44 -2.21 -19.79
N THR A 211 -13.30 -3.43 -20.29
CA THR A 211 -14.33 -4.46 -20.27
C THR A 211 -13.89 -5.57 -19.32
N ILE A 212 -14.75 -5.91 -18.36
CA ILE A 212 -14.69 -7.19 -17.66
C ILE A 212 -15.37 -8.21 -18.56
N TYR A 213 -14.59 -9.15 -19.09
CA TYR A 213 -15.10 -10.22 -19.93
C TYR A 213 -15.72 -11.33 -19.09
N GLU A 214 -15.14 -11.60 -17.93
CA GLU A 214 -15.54 -12.63 -16.99
C GLU A 214 -15.02 -12.29 -15.60
N GLY A 215 -15.76 -12.67 -14.56
CA GLY A 215 -15.38 -12.50 -13.17
C GLY A 215 -16.55 -12.83 -12.25
N GLU A 216 -16.27 -13.34 -11.05
CA GLU A 216 -17.29 -13.82 -10.11
C GLU A 216 -17.57 -12.76 -9.04
N ILE A 217 -18.84 -12.47 -8.78
CA ILE A 217 -19.24 -11.59 -7.67
C ILE A 217 -18.98 -12.29 -6.35
N THR A 218 -18.20 -11.67 -5.46
CA THR A 218 -17.95 -12.19 -4.10
C THR A 218 -18.64 -11.40 -3.01
N GLU A 219 -18.98 -10.14 -3.28
CA GLU A 219 -19.59 -9.26 -2.28
C GLU A 219 -20.44 -8.20 -3.00
N ILE A 220 -21.60 -7.90 -2.41
CA ILE A 220 -22.46 -6.78 -2.81
C ILE A 220 -22.77 -6.00 -1.54
N ALA A 221 -22.44 -4.71 -1.54
CA ALA A 221 -22.72 -3.80 -0.44
C ALA A 221 -23.55 -2.62 -0.94
N GLU A 222 -24.76 -2.48 -0.39
CA GLU A 222 -25.59 -1.29 -0.59
C GLU A 222 -24.98 -0.10 0.15
N LYS A 223 -24.99 1.06 -0.50
CA LYS A 223 -24.51 2.32 0.05
C LYS A 223 -25.48 3.43 -0.27
N GLU A 224 -25.60 4.33 0.70
CA GLU A 224 -26.36 5.57 0.58
C GLU A 224 -25.40 6.76 0.54
N SER A 225 -25.70 7.75 -0.31
CA SER A 225 -25.01 9.03 -0.35
C SER A 225 -26.04 10.15 -0.32
N ASP A 226 -26.03 10.95 0.74
CA ASP A 226 -26.76 12.21 0.80
C ASP A 226 -25.86 13.35 0.31
N PHE A 227 -26.27 14.00 -0.77
CA PHE A 227 -25.65 15.24 -1.22
C PHE A 227 -26.69 16.35 -1.35
N GLN A 228 -26.62 17.32 -0.43
CA GLN A 228 -27.53 18.48 -0.38
C GLN A 228 -29.02 18.07 -0.28
N GLY A 229 -29.33 16.99 0.43
CA GLY A 229 -30.68 16.47 0.59
C GLY A 229 -31.14 15.54 -0.54
N ASN A 230 -30.28 15.28 -1.54
CA ASN A 230 -30.54 14.27 -2.56
C ASN A 230 -29.90 12.95 -2.14
N ILE A 231 -30.74 12.02 -1.70
CA ILE A 231 -30.33 10.66 -1.35
C ILE A 231 -30.15 9.84 -2.64
N THR A 232 -28.94 9.34 -2.86
CA THR A 232 -28.61 8.44 -3.96
C THR A 232 -28.19 7.09 -3.40
N ILE A 233 -28.93 6.04 -3.78
CA ILE A 233 -28.57 4.65 -3.49
C ILE A 233 -27.65 4.13 -4.61
N TYR A 234 -26.59 3.43 -4.22
CA TYR A 234 -25.68 2.75 -5.15
C TYR A 234 -25.13 1.48 -4.52
N TYR A 235 -24.66 0.57 -5.38
CA TYR A 235 -24.13 -0.71 -4.96
C TYR A 235 -22.63 -0.78 -5.26
N LEU A 236 -21.87 -1.22 -4.27
CA LEU A 236 -20.49 -1.63 -4.44
C LEU A 236 -20.44 -3.14 -4.64
N VAL A 237 -19.97 -3.57 -5.80
CA VAL A 237 -19.87 -4.99 -6.17
C VAL A 237 -18.41 -5.37 -6.28
N THR A 238 -17.98 -6.31 -5.44
CA THR A 238 -16.64 -6.89 -5.52
C THR A 238 -16.66 -8.07 -6.49
N VAL A 239 -15.79 -8.02 -7.50
CA VAL A 239 -15.61 -9.09 -8.48
C VAL A 239 -14.21 -9.67 -8.32
N LYS A 240 -14.10 -11.00 -8.15
CA LYS A 240 -12.82 -11.71 -8.11
C LYS A 240 -12.46 -12.31 -9.47
N ASP A 241 -11.18 -12.61 -9.65
CA ASP A 241 -10.63 -13.32 -10.81
C ASP A 241 -11.07 -12.67 -12.13
N ALA A 242 -11.12 -11.33 -12.15
CA ALA A 242 -11.69 -10.58 -13.25
C ALA A 242 -10.74 -10.62 -14.45
N LYS A 243 -11.18 -11.26 -15.53
CA LYS A 243 -10.49 -11.23 -16.83
C LYS A 243 -10.91 -9.98 -17.59
N MET A 244 -9.95 -9.09 -17.81
CA MET A 244 -10.18 -7.71 -18.26
C MET A 244 -9.32 -7.35 -19.46
N GLY A 245 -9.72 -6.28 -20.14
CA GLY A 245 -8.95 -5.67 -21.22
C GLY A 245 -9.51 -4.29 -21.60
N PRO A 246 -8.87 -3.57 -22.54
CA PRO A 246 -9.36 -2.28 -23.00
C PRO A 246 -10.78 -2.40 -23.55
N GLN A 247 -11.62 -1.37 -23.34
CA GLN A 247 -12.96 -1.39 -23.91
C GLN A 247 -12.89 -1.22 -25.44
N LEU A 248 -13.31 -2.25 -26.17
CA LEU A 248 -13.31 -2.26 -27.63
C LEU A 248 -14.65 -1.83 -28.23
N LYS A 249 -14.61 -1.26 -29.43
CA LYS A 249 -15.82 -0.93 -30.21
C LYS A 249 -16.48 -2.17 -30.79
N LYS A 250 -15.69 -3.17 -31.20
CA LYS A 250 -16.16 -4.45 -31.74
C LYS A 250 -15.47 -5.61 -31.03
N SER A 251 -16.22 -6.67 -30.75
CA SER A 251 -15.69 -7.86 -30.09
C SER A 251 -14.67 -8.62 -30.94
N SER A 252 -14.68 -8.44 -32.27
CA SER A 252 -13.71 -9.03 -33.22
C SER A 252 -12.31 -8.48 -33.07
N ASP A 253 -12.18 -7.28 -32.50
CA ASP A 253 -10.90 -6.58 -32.37
C ASP A 253 -10.18 -7.02 -31.08
N LYS A 254 -10.77 -7.96 -30.35
CA LYS A 254 -10.23 -8.52 -29.11
C LYS A 254 -8.99 -9.34 -29.44
N LYS A 255 -7.86 -8.92 -28.88
CA LYS A 255 -6.63 -9.69 -28.92
C LYS A 255 -6.37 -10.28 -27.54
N GLU A 256 -6.00 -11.55 -27.50
CA GLU A 256 -5.77 -12.27 -26.25
C GLU A 256 -4.54 -11.71 -25.49
N GLU A 257 -3.59 -11.12 -26.21
CA GLU A 257 -2.40 -10.45 -25.67
C GLU A 257 -2.71 -9.17 -24.88
N ASP A 258 -3.85 -8.53 -25.13
CA ASP A 258 -4.28 -7.31 -24.43
C ASP A 258 -5.08 -7.62 -23.15
N LEU A 259 -5.25 -8.90 -22.81
CA LEU A 259 -6.01 -9.32 -21.65
C LEU A 259 -5.13 -9.51 -20.43
N PHE A 260 -5.67 -9.15 -19.29
CA PHE A 260 -5.04 -9.34 -17.99
C PHE A 260 -6.07 -9.76 -16.96
N THR A 261 -5.60 -10.40 -15.90
CA THR A 261 -6.45 -10.80 -14.77
C THR A 261 -6.19 -9.86 -13.60
N VAL A 262 -7.26 -9.49 -12.90
CA VAL A 262 -7.22 -8.75 -11.65
C VAL A 262 -7.89 -9.62 -10.58
N ASP A 263 -7.16 -9.96 -9.52
CA ASP A 263 -7.64 -10.83 -8.45
C ASP A 263 -8.90 -10.28 -7.79
N LYS A 264 -8.99 -8.96 -7.63
CA LYS A 264 -10.15 -8.27 -7.08
C LYS A 264 -10.32 -6.89 -7.70
N VAL A 265 -11.51 -6.62 -8.22
CA VAL A 265 -11.90 -5.29 -8.74
C VAL A 265 -13.23 -4.87 -8.12
N LEU A 266 -13.30 -3.60 -7.72
CA LEU A 266 -14.51 -3.00 -7.17
C LEU A 266 -15.31 -2.28 -8.26
N LEU A 267 -16.61 -2.51 -8.31
CA LEU A 267 -17.53 -1.85 -9.25
C LEU A 267 -18.50 -0.96 -8.48
N ARG A 268 -18.78 0.24 -9.00
CA ARG A 268 -19.91 1.06 -8.54
C ARG A 268 -21.07 0.97 -9.54
N LEU A 269 -22.15 0.34 -9.12
CA LEU A 269 -23.40 0.28 -9.85
C LEU A 269 -24.39 1.31 -9.31
N SER A 270 -25.11 2.00 -10.20
CA SER A 270 -26.29 2.73 -9.78
C SER A 270 -27.40 1.75 -9.42
N ASP A 271 -28.30 2.14 -8.54
CA ASP A 271 -29.52 1.40 -8.16
C ASP A 271 -30.23 0.75 -9.36
N ASN A 272 -30.61 1.57 -10.34
CA ASN A 272 -31.22 1.13 -11.60
C ASN A 272 -30.39 0.11 -12.41
N ALA A 273 -29.05 0.18 -12.35
CA ALA A 273 -28.19 -0.76 -13.07
C ALA A 273 -28.10 -2.11 -12.36
N TYR A 274 -28.15 -2.09 -11.03
CA TYR A 274 -28.18 -3.28 -10.18
C TYR A 274 -29.50 -4.05 -10.36
N ASP A 275 -30.63 -3.36 -10.17
CA ASP A 275 -31.98 -3.95 -10.28
C ASP A 275 -32.22 -4.63 -11.63
N LYS A 276 -31.75 -4.00 -12.72
CA LYS A 276 -31.91 -4.55 -14.07
C LYS A 276 -31.10 -5.80 -14.33
N ALA A 277 -29.98 -5.96 -13.63
CA ALA A 277 -29.06 -7.05 -13.90
C ALA A 277 -29.45 -8.34 -13.18
N ASN A 278 -30.19 -8.23 -12.07
CA ASN A 278 -30.66 -9.35 -11.25
C ASN A 278 -29.53 -10.37 -10.98
N VAL A 279 -28.50 -9.89 -10.29
CA VAL A 279 -27.28 -10.64 -9.97
C VAL A 279 -27.20 -10.89 -8.47
N ASP A 280 -26.60 -12.03 -8.10
CA ASP A 280 -26.35 -12.42 -6.73
C ASP A 280 -24.85 -12.71 -6.51
N VAL A 281 -24.45 -12.83 -5.25
CA VAL A 281 -23.11 -13.34 -4.89
C VAL A 281 -22.94 -14.75 -5.46
N GLY A 282 -21.78 -15.01 -6.09
CA GLY A 282 -21.46 -16.23 -6.82
C GLY A 282 -21.74 -16.17 -8.31
N ASP A 283 -22.41 -15.13 -8.81
CA ASP A 283 -22.67 -14.99 -10.23
C ASP A 283 -21.44 -14.52 -11.02
N ASN A 284 -21.24 -15.12 -12.20
CA ASN A 284 -20.28 -14.63 -13.18
C ASN A 284 -20.89 -13.49 -13.99
N ILE A 285 -20.13 -12.42 -14.21
CA ILE A 285 -20.61 -11.21 -14.89
C ILE A 285 -19.70 -10.75 -16.02
N THR A 286 -20.26 -9.88 -16.86
CA THR A 286 -19.51 -9.04 -17.79
C THR A 286 -20.05 -7.61 -17.75
N CYS A 287 -19.15 -6.63 -17.89
CA CYS A 287 -19.54 -5.23 -17.97
C CYS A 287 -18.45 -4.37 -18.60
N ASN A 288 -18.80 -3.13 -18.95
CA ASN A 288 -17.82 -2.09 -19.23
C ASN A 288 -17.81 -1.08 -18.10
N GLY A 289 -16.63 -0.57 -17.74
CA GLY A 289 -16.47 0.44 -16.72
C GLY A 289 -15.45 1.50 -17.12
N GLY A 290 -15.64 2.71 -16.62
CA GLY A 290 -14.56 3.70 -16.60
C GLY A 290 -13.68 3.44 -15.39
N VAL A 291 -12.37 3.36 -15.61
CA VAL A 291 -11.41 3.22 -14.52
C VAL A 291 -11.33 4.55 -13.78
N ASP A 292 -11.40 4.48 -12.47
CA ASP A 292 -11.41 5.63 -11.60
C ASP A 292 -10.62 5.30 -10.34
N GLN A 293 -9.75 6.22 -9.92
CA GLN A 293 -9.04 6.11 -8.65
C GLN A 293 -9.84 6.85 -7.58
N ASP A 294 -10.64 6.12 -6.81
CA ASP A 294 -11.40 6.69 -5.70
C ASP A 294 -10.48 7.02 -4.52
N SER A 295 -10.77 8.12 -3.82
CA SER A 295 -9.96 8.59 -2.69
C SER A 295 -10.07 7.69 -1.45
N PHE A 296 -11.10 6.86 -1.34
CA PHE A 296 -11.33 6.03 -0.15
C PHE A 296 -11.27 4.53 -0.43
N LEU A 297 -11.67 4.13 -1.64
CA LEU A 297 -11.86 2.73 -2.02
C LEU A 297 -10.79 2.20 -2.99
N GLY A 298 -9.81 3.04 -3.37
CA GLY A 298 -8.76 2.65 -4.31
C GLY A 298 -9.22 2.69 -5.77
N VAL A 299 -8.55 1.94 -6.63
CA VAL A 299 -8.96 1.82 -8.04
C VAL A 299 -10.28 1.04 -8.12
N MET A 300 -11.22 1.59 -8.86
CA MET A 300 -12.51 0.94 -9.09
C MET A 300 -13.06 1.25 -10.48
N LEU A 301 -14.10 0.54 -10.88
CA LEU A 301 -14.86 0.87 -12.08
C LEU A 301 -16.10 1.68 -11.73
N LYS A 302 -16.18 2.89 -12.26
CA LYS A 302 -17.37 3.76 -12.22
C LYS A 302 -18.03 3.83 -13.60
N ARG A 303 -19.23 4.41 -13.67
CA ARG A 303 -20.00 4.53 -14.93
C ARG A 303 -20.13 3.18 -15.64
N VAL A 304 -20.48 2.17 -14.85
CA VAL A 304 -20.59 0.79 -15.31
C VAL A 304 -21.79 0.67 -16.24
N THR A 305 -21.59 -0.01 -17.37
CA THR A 305 -22.59 -0.15 -18.44
C THR A 305 -22.54 -1.55 -19.04
N LYS A 306 -23.64 -2.00 -19.65
CA LYS A 306 -23.80 -3.36 -20.16
C LYS A 306 -23.50 -4.44 -19.10
N PHE A 307 -23.75 -4.12 -17.83
CA PHE A 307 -23.58 -5.06 -16.73
C PHE A 307 -24.65 -6.14 -16.81
N LYS A 308 -24.21 -7.40 -16.88
CA LYS A 308 -25.11 -8.55 -17.03
C LYS A 308 -24.45 -9.81 -16.49
N LYS A 309 -25.30 -10.72 -16.02
CA LYS A 309 -24.95 -12.10 -15.70
C LYS A 309 -24.53 -12.86 -16.98
N LEU A 310 -23.42 -13.58 -16.89
CA LEU A 310 -23.02 -14.58 -17.88
C LEU A 310 -23.81 -15.86 -17.60
N LYS A 311 -24.33 -16.49 -18.66
CA LYS A 311 -24.97 -17.79 -18.52
C LYS A 311 -23.88 -18.83 -18.27
N SER A 312 -24.01 -19.55 -17.16
CA SER A 312 -23.25 -20.77 -16.86
C SER A 312 -23.45 -21.82 -17.96
#